data_AF-A0A5J5D369-F1
#
_entry.id   AF-A0A5J5D369-F1
#
_cell.length_a   1.000
_cell.length_b   1.000
_cell.length_c   1.000
_cell.angle_alpha   90.00
_cell.angle_beta   90.00
_cell.angle_gamma   90.00
#
_symmetry.space_group_name_H-M   'P 1'
#
loop_
_entity.id
_entity.type
_entity.pdbx_description
1 polymer ?
#
loop_
_entity_poly.entity_id
_entity_poly.type
_entity_poly.pdbx_seq_one_letter_code
_entity_poly.pdbx_strand_id
1 'polypeptide(L)'
;MTPYRQPVAGQVQPRFNKHHAKARGIIECCFGMLKTRWPAFFLRALEIRPLFAPKVILACCILHNLCLLTGDISNILEEDEEEEDEEHQEHQGNVPDQGDQELSAIHLRARLAAQVFAPGELPAFPKRA
;
A
#
# COMPACT_ATOMS: atom_id res chain seq x y z
N MET A 1 -2.59 12.51 -10.56
CA MET A 1 -4.00 12.46 -11.02
C MET A 1 -4.80 13.47 -10.21
N THR A 2 -5.87 14.01 -10.78
CA THR A 2 -6.66 15.10 -10.17
C THR A 2 -8.09 14.60 -9.89
N PRO A 3 -8.57 14.63 -8.63
CA PRO A 3 -9.95 14.26 -8.29
C PRO A 3 -11.00 15.13 -9.00
N TYR A 4 -12.21 14.60 -9.18
CA TYR A 4 -13.36 15.35 -9.70
C TYR A 4 -13.88 16.31 -8.61
N ARG A 5 -13.82 17.62 -8.86
CA ARG A 5 -14.29 18.64 -7.89
C ARG A 5 -15.81 18.62 -7.69
N GLN A 6 -16.55 18.31 -8.74
CA GLN A 6 -18.00 18.17 -8.75
C GLN A 6 -18.31 16.86 -9.47
N PRO A 7 -18.33 15.73 -8.75
CA PRO A 7 -18.67 14.45 -9.38
C PRO A 7 -20.14 14.51 -9.83
N VAL A 8 -20.40 14.30 -11.12
CA VAL A 8 -21.77 14.20 -11.63
C VAL A 8 -22.45 12.97 -11.03
N ALA A 9 -23.77 13.05 -10.86
CA ALA A 9 -24.58 11.95 -10.36
C ALA A 9 -24.44 10.71 -11.28
N GLY A 10 -23.61 9.78 -10.85
CA GLY A 10 -23.25 8.54 -11.54
C GLY A 10 -22.19 7.81 -10.72
N GLN A 11 -22.11 6.49 -10.79
CA GLN A 11 -21.27 5.71 -9.85
C GLN A 11 -19.75 5.89 -10.10
N VAL A 12 -19.33 6.26 -11.30
CA VAL A 12 -17.91 6.20 -11.70
C VAL A 12 -17.06 7.30 -11.04
N GLN A 13 -17.51 8.56 -11.05
CA GLN A 13 -16.72 9.69 -10.54
C GLN A 13 -16.62 9.72 -9.01
N PRO A 14 -17.70 9.50 -8.23
CA PRO A 14 -17.63 9.34 -6.78
C PRO A 14 -16.77 8.15 -6.38
N ARG A 15 -16.92 6.99 -7.05
CA ARG A 15 -16.10 5.80 -6.76
C ARG A 15 -14.62 6.07 -7.01
N PHE A 16 -14.28 6.75 -8.11
CA PHE A 16 -12.91 7.18 -8.37
C PHE A 16 -12.37 8.07 -7.26
N ASN A 17 -13.12 9.11 -6.86
CA ASN A 17 -12.71 10.01 -5.79
C ASN A 17 -12.53 9.28 -4.45
N LYS A 18 -13.41 8.32 -4.10
CA LYS A 18 -13.31 7.49 -2.89
C LYS A 18 -12.01 6.69 -2.88
N HIS A 19 -11.73 5.93 -3.95
CA HIS A 19 -10.50 5.13 -4.04
C HIS A 19 -9.24 6.02 -4.08
N HIS A 20 -9.30 7.15 -4.78
CA HIS A 20 -8.19 8.10 -4.82
C HIS A 20 -7.93 8.72 -3.45
N ALA A 21 -8.96 9.06 -2.68
CA ALA A 21 -8.83 9.57 -1.32
C ALA A 21 -8.22 8.52 -0.39
N LYS A 22 -8.71 7.27 -0.41
CA LYS A 22 -8.14 6.15 0.35
C LYS A 22 -6.65 5.96 0.04
N ALA A 23 -6.30 5.89 -1.25
CA ALA A 23 -4.91 5.76 -1.68
C ALA A 23 -4.05 6.94 -1.22
N ARG A 24 -4.58 8.17 -1.28
CA ARG A 24 -3.88 9.36 -0.80
C ARG A 24 -3.62 9.30 0.70
N GLY A 25 -4.62 8.90 1.50
CA GLY A 25 -4.47 8.73 2.96
C GLY A 25 -3.32 7.80 3.31
N ILE A 26 -3.27 6.61 2.69
CA ILE A 26 -2.18 5.64 2.87
C ILE A 26 -0.81 6.26 2.55
N ILE A 27 -0.70 6.98 1.43
CA ILE A 27 0.56 7.60 1.01
C ILE A 27 0.97 8.76 1.94
N GLU A 28 0.01 9.55 2.41
CA GLU A 28 0.25 10.64 3.37
C GLU A 28 0.70 10.09 4.72
N CYS A 29 0.06 9.05 5.22
CA CYS A 29 0.46 8.34 6.44
C CYS A 29 1.87 7.78 6.31
N CYS A 30 2.17 7.09 5.20
CA CYS A 30 3.52 6.59 4.90
C CYS A 30 4.56 7.71 4.92
N PHE A 31 4.31 8.85 4.27
CA PHE A 31 5.23 9.99 4.31
C PHE A 31 5.33 10.63 5.70
N GLY A 32 4.26 10.62 6.50
CA GLY A 32 4.26 11.02 7.90
C GLY A 32 5.23 10.17 8.71
N MET A 33 5.13 8.85 8.62
CA MET A 33 6.03 7.90 9.28
C MET A 33 7.50 8.13 8.86
N LEU A 34 7.75 8.33 7.55
CA LEU A 34 9.10 8.60 7.06
C LEU A 34 9.66 9.93 7.63
N LYS A 35 8.85 10.99 7.66
CA LYS A 35 9.27 12.28 8.21
C LYS A 35 9.60 12.21 9.70
N THR A 36 8.78 11.51 10.48
CA THR A 36 8.97 11.38 11.93
C THR A 36 10.20 10.53 12.26
N ARG A 37 10.45 9.46 11.50
CA ARG A 37 11.58 8.54 11.76
C ARG A 37 12.90 9.02 11.20
N TRP A 38 12.90 9.78 10.09
CA TRP A 38 14.08 10.38 9.48
C TRP A 38 14.00 11.91 9.35
N PRO A 39 13.82 12.68 10.46
CA PRO A 39 13.63 14.13 10.38
C PRO A 39 14.78 14.87 9.70
N ALA A 40 16.01 14.38 9.90
CA ALA A 40 17.21 14.97 9.30
C ALA A 40 17.19 14.95 7.77
N PHE A 41 16.55 13.96 7.16
CA PHE A 41 16.44 13.84 5.70
C PHE A 41 15.20 14.55 5.16
N PHE A 42 14.05 14.45 5.83
CA PHE A 42 12.80 14.95 5.28
C PHE A 42 12.37 16.35 5.74
N LEU A 43 12.90 16.85 6.87
CA LEU A 43 12.57 18.20 7.39
C LEU A 43 13.63 19.24 7.09
N ARG A 44 14.75 18.84 6.46
CA ARG A 44 15.79 19.75 5.96
C ARG A 44 15.83 19.70 4.44
N ALA A 45 16.35 20.76 3.83
CA ALA A 45 16.63 20.77 2.40
C ALA A 45 17.62 19.65 2.09
N LEU A 46 17.18 18.66 1.33
CA LEU A 46 18.01 17.56 0.93
C LEU A 46 18.95 18.08 -0.16
N GLU A 47 20.22 18.34 0.19
CA GLU A 47 21.26 18.83 -0.72
C GLU A 47 21.75 17.71 -1.66
N ILE A 48 20.81 17.10 -2.38
CA ILE A 48 21.07 16.04 -3.34
C ILE A 48 20.48 16.43 -4.69
N ARG A 49 21.08 15.90 -5.74
CA ARG A 49 20.51 16.00 -7.08
C ARG A 49 19.11 15.35 -7.08
N PRO A 50 18.09 15.95 -7.71
CA PRO A 50 16.73 15.37 -7.75
C PRO A 50 16.69 13.93 -8.27
N LEU A 51 17.61 13.58 -9.16
CA LEU A 51 17.81 12.22 -9.67
C LEU A 51 18.18 11.18 -8.60
N PHE A 52 18.68 11.62 -7.45
CA PHE A 52 19.06 10.77 -6.32
C PHE A 52 17.94 10.64 -5.26
N ALA A 53 16.95 11.55 -5.27
CA ALA A 53 15.84 11.51 -4.31
C ALA A 53 15.08 10.18 -4.29
N PRO A 54 14.76 9.52 -5.44
CA PRO A 54 14.11 8.22 -5.42
C PRO A 54 14.94 7.15 -4.69
N LYS A 55 16.28 7.21 -4.78
CA LYS A 55 17.18 6.25 -4.11
C LYS A 55 17.18 6.44 -2.60
N VAL A 56 17.17 7.70 -2.14
CA VAL A 56 17.08 8.01 -0.71
C VAL A 56 15.74 7.55 -0.14
N ILE A 57 14.64 7.86 -0.83
CA ILE A 57 13.30 7.43 -0.41
C ILE A 57 13.23 5.91 -0.33
N LEU A 58 13.73 5.20 -1.35
CA LEU A 58 13.77 3.73 -1.36
C LEU A 58 14.59 3.17 -0.19
N ALA A 59 15.76 3.75 0.09
CA ALA A 59 16.58 3.34 1.23
C ALA A 59 15.85 3.55 2.57
N CYS A 60 15.16 4.68 2.75
CA CYS A 60 14.33 4.92 3.94
C CYS A 60 13.22 3.87 4.08
N CYS A 61 12.53 3.51 2.99
CA CYS A 61 11.50 2.46 3.02
C CYS A 61 12.07 1.08 3.38
N ILE A 62 13.24 0.71 2.84
CA ILE A 62 13.90 -0.56 3.17
C ILE A 62 14.28 -0.59 4.66
N LEU A 63 14.91 0.48 5.15
CA LEU A 63 15.28 0.61 6.55
C LEU A 63 14.05 0.60 7.46
N HIS A 64 12.96 1.25 7.06
CA HIS A 64 11.69 1.22 7.77
C HIS A 64 11.21 -0.22 7.97
N ASN A 65 11.16 -0.98 6.87
CA ASN A 65 10.69 -2.36 6.89
C ASN A 65 11.59 -3.24 7.75
N LEU A 66 12.91 -3.01 7.72
CA LEU A 66 13.85 -3.73 8.60
C LEU A 66 13.57 -3.44 10.08
N CYS A 67 13.35 -2.18 10.43
CA CYS A 67 13.00 -1.80 11.80
C CYS A 67 11.70 -2.46 12.28
N LEU A 68 10.69 -2.55 11.41
CA LEU A 68 9.45 -3.28 11.71
C LEU A 68 9.71 -4.77 11.97
N LEU A 69 10.56 -5.41 11.16
CA LEU A 69 10.93 -6.82 11.35
C LEU A 69 11.68 -7.07 12.66
N THR A 70 12.47 -6.11 13.13
CA THR A 70 13.24 -6.21 14.38
C THR A 70 12.44 -5.76 15.61
N GLY A 71 11.17 -5.36 15.45
CA GLY A 71 10.34 -4.84 16.54
C GLY A 71 10.72 -3.44 17.02
N ASP A 72 11.50 -2.70 16.23
CA ASP A 72 11.75 -1.27 16.47
C ASP A 72 10.57 -0.45 15.90
N ILE A 73 9.53 -0.41 16.70
CA ILE A 73 8.27 0.27 16.40
C ILE A 73 8.36 1.71 16.93
N SER A 74 9.23 2.53 16.33
CA SER A 74 9.19 3.98 16.59
C SER A 74 8.14 4.64 15.70
N ASN A 75 7.07 5.16 16.33
CA ASN A 75 5.96 5.93 15.74
C ASN A 75 5.04 5.16 14.79
N ILE A 76 4.27 4.20 15.32
CA ILE A 76 2.96 3.91 14.73
C ILE A 76 2.09 5.11 15.10
N LEU A 77 1.86 5.99 14.14
CA LEU A 77 0.61 6.75 14.14
C LEU A 77 -0.46 5.68 13.97
N GLU A 78 -1.37 5.62 14.93
CA GLU A 78 -2.46 4.66 15.03
C GLU A 78 -3.00 4.33 13.65
N GLU A 79 -3.13 3.03 13.37
CA GLU A 79 -3.73 2.51 12.16
C GLU A 79 -4.99 3.34 11.89
N ASP A 80 -5.05 4.01 10.74
CA ASP A 80 -6.31 4.59 10.27
C ASP A 80 -7.27 3.40 10.21
N GLU A 81 -8.11 3.24 11.24
CA GLU A 81 -9.19 2.25 11.26
C GLU A 81 -9.92 2.47 9.94
N GLU A 82 -9.81 1.48 9.04
CA GLU A 82 -10.58 1.51 7.83
C GLU A 82 -12.04 1.44 8.30
N GLU A 83 -12.76 2.56 8.26
CA GLU A 83 -14.21 2.50 8.32
C GLU A 83 -14.64 1.65 7.11
N GLU A 84 -14.93 0.39 7.38
CA GLU A 84 -15.63 -0.52 6.47
C GLU A 84 -17.01 0.10 6.22
N ASP A 85 -17.10 0.94 5.20
CA ASP A 85 -18.40 1.31 4.64
C ASP A 85 -19.00 0.02 4.05
N GLU A 86 -19.84 -0.65 4.84
CA GLU A 86 -20.73 -1.73 4.41
C GLU A 86 -21.69 -1.23 3.31
N GLU A 87 -21.23 -1.12 2.06
CA GLU A 87 -22.14 -0.99 0.92
C GLU A 87 -22.61 -2.38 0.49
N HIS A 88 -23.63 -2.88 1.20
CA HIS A 88 -24.53 -3.91 0.69
C HIS A 88 -25.14 -3.46 -0.64
N GLN A 89 -24.61 -3.95 -1.76
CA GLN A 89 -25.36 -4.00 -3.02
C GLN A 89 -25.64 -5.46 -3.35
N GLU A 90 -26.86 -5.88 -3.01
CA GLU A 90 -27.46 -7.13 -3.42
C GLU A 90 -27.49 -7.23 -4.95
N HIS A 91 -26.66 -8.10 -5.52
CA HIS A 91 -27.07 -8.82 -6.73
C HIS A 91 -26.60 -10.27 -6.66
N GLN A 92 -27.60 -11.13 -6.49
CA GLN A 92 -27.50 -12.57 -6.31
C GLN A 92 -26.87 -13.23 -7.54
N GLY A 93 -25.67 -13.75 -7.38
CA GLY A 93 -25.03 -14.69 -8.30
C GLY A 93 -24.28 -15.72 -7.48
N ASN A 94 -24.91 -16.86 -7.25
CA ASN A 94 -24.41 -17.96 -6.42
C ASN A 94 -23.03 -18.42 -6.91
N VAL A 95 -21.95 -18.09 -6.18
CA VAL A 95 -20.62 -18.67 -6.36
C VAL A 95 -20.21 -19.29 -5.01
N PRO A 96 -19.78 -20.56 -4.98
CA PRO A 96 -19.55 -21.25 -3.71
C PRO A 96 -18.37 -20.64 -2.98
N ASP A 97 -18.62 -20.36 -1.70
CA ASP A 97 -17.69 -20.22 -0.59
C ASP A 97 -16.41 -21.04 -0.79
N GLN A 98 -15.35 -20.36 -1.21
CA GLN A 98 -13.98 -20.82 -1.05
C GLN A 98 -13.19 -19.69 -0.40
N GLY A 99 -13.35 -19.61 0.93
CA GLY A 99 -12.41 -19.01 1.88
C GLY A 99 -11.44 -18.00 1.28
N ASP A 100 -11.88 -16.75 1.19
CA ASP A 100 -11.03 -15.60 0.98
C ASP A 100 -10.08 -15.48 2.18
N GLN A 101 -8.98 -16.23 2.15
CA GLN A 101 -7.81 -15.88 2.95
C GLN A 101 -7.29 -14.59 2.35
N GLU A 102 -7.79 -13.47 2.87
CA GLU A 102 -7.24 -12.14 2.65
C GLU A 102 -5.74 -12.22 2.89
N LEU A 103 -4.95 -12.29 1.81
CA LEU A 103 -3.51 -12.38 1.90
C LEU A 103 -3.05 -11.08 2.54
N SER A 104 -2.75 -11.13 3.85
CA SER A 104 -2.15 -10.03 4.61
C SER A 104 -1.10 -9.33 3.76
N ALA A 105 -1.10 -8.00 3.75
CA ALA A 105 -0.21 -7.18 2.92
C ALA A 105 1.27 -7.63 2.99
N ILE A 106 1.67 -8.25 4.11
CA ILE A 106 2.97 -8.90 4.31
C ILE A 106 3.21 -10.03 3.31
N HIS A 107 2.25 -10.95 3.12
CA HIS A 107 2.34 -12.04 2.14
C HIS A 107 2.38 -11.53 0.71
N LEU A 108 1.58 -10.50 0.37
CA LEU A 108 1.62 -9.91 -0.96
C LEU A 108 2.98 -9.26 -1.25
N ARG A 109 3.54 -8.53 -0.27
CA ARG A 109 4.89 -7.95 -0.35
C ARG A 109 5.96 -9.04 -0.51
N ALA A 110 5.90 -10.10 0.30
CA ALA A 110 6.84 -11.22 0.21
C ALA A 110 6.79 -11.90 -1.17
N ARG A 111 5.60 -12.08 -1.73
CA ARG A 111 5.41 -12.65 -3.07
C ARG A 111 5.98 -11.76 -4.18
N LEU A 112 5.75 -10.45 -4.11
CA LEU A 112 6.33 -9.50 -5.07
C LEU A 112 7.86 -9.46 -4.96
N ALA A 113 8.40 -9.49 -3.74
CA ALA A 113 9.85 -9.58 -3.53
C ALA A 113 10.41 -10.88 -4.16
N ALA A 114 9.77 -12.03 -3.93
CA ALA A 114 10.19 -13.29 -4.55
C ALA A 114 10.20 -13.22 -6.09
N GLN A 115 9.17 -12.62 -6.71
CA GLN A 115 9.11 -12.47 -8.17
C GLN A 115 10.20 -11.57 -8.74
N VAL A 116 10.58 -10.51 -8.01
CA VAL A 116 11.60 -9.56 -8.46
C VAL A 116 13.02 -10.08 -8.23
N PHE A 117 13.25 -10.83 -7.16
CA PHE A 117 14.57 -11.32 -6.77
C PHE A 117 14.87 -12.75 -7.26
N ALA A 118 13.86 -13.55 -7.65
CA ALA A 118 14.04 -14.92 -8.15
C ALA A 118 13.21 -15.18 -9.43
N PRO A 119 13.63 -14.66 -10.61
CA PRO A 119 12.92 -14.88 -11.87
C PRO A 119 13.04 -16.32 -12.43
N GLY A 120 13.62 -17.29 -11.70
CA GLY A 120 13.99 -18.60 -12.23
C GLY A 120 13.43 -19.84 -11.52
N GLU A 121 12.77 -19.72 -10.37
CA GLU A 121 12.31 -20.89 -9.60
C GLU A 121 10.85 -20.72 -9.17
N LEU A 122 9.94 -21.01 -10.09
CA LEU A 122 8.56 -21.35 -9.74
C LEU A 122 8.36 -22.85 -10.00
N PRO A 123 7.93 -23.64 -9.01
CA PRO A 123 7.48 -25.00 -9.28
C PRO A 123 6.25 -24.95 -10.19
N ALA A 124 6.26 -25.80 -11.21
CA ALA A 124 5.16 -25.93 -12.17
C ALA A 124 3.84 -26.22 -11.44
N PHE A 125 2.77 -25.54 -11.87
CA PHE A 125 1.41 -25.80 -11.43
C PHE A 125 1.09 -27.31 -11.45
N PRO A 126 0.46 -27.87 -10.41
CA PRO A 126 -0.08 -29.22 -10.51
C PRO A 126 -1.17 -29.23 -11.57
N LYS A 127 -0.97 -30.04 -12.62
CA LYS A 127 -2.01 -30.32 -13.61
C LYS A 127 -3.14 -31.06 -12.89
N ARG A 128 -4.33 -30.46 -12.83
CA ARG A 128 -5.55 -31.17 -12.45
C ARG A 128 -5.78 -32.30 -13.44
N ALA A 129 -5.84 -33.53 -12.91
CA ALA A 129 -6.45 -34.67 -13.58
C ALA A 129 -7.96 -34.64 -13.35
#